data_AF-A0A1L3ZX01-F1
#
_entry.id   AF-A0A1L3ZX01-F1
#
_cell.length_a   1.000
_cell.length_b   1.000
_cell.length_c   1.000
_cell.angle_alpha   90.00
_cell.angle_beta   90.00
_cell.angle_gamma   90.00
#
_symmetry.space_group_name_H-M   'P 1'
#
loop_
_entity.id
_entity.type
_entity.pdbx_description
1 polymer ?
#
loop_
_entity_poly.entity_id
_entity_poly.type
_entity_poly.pdbx_seq_one_letter_code
_entity_poly.pdbx_strand_id
1 'polypeptide(L)'
;MGVPSSRLFRNRKLFELTVDRLLGGRIRADGAAAIDLWCALANIEWIAPDGDIVSYSQRAAGEMVAWIREEGDYIDWYCSGVGGQVASWIETALAEEGWTWRLM
;
A
#
# COMPACT_ATOMS: atom_id res chain seq x y z
N MET A 1 10.45 10.16 -24.87
CA MET A 1 9.34 9.41 -24.26
C MET A 1 9.90 8.10 -23.72
N GLY A 2 10.22 8.03 -22.42
CA GLY A 2 10.74 6.81 -21.82
C GLY A 2 9.59 5.83 -21.58
N VAL A 3 9.68 4.62 -22.14
CA VAL A 3 8.76 3.54 -21.80
C VAL A 3 9.01 3.18 -20.33
N PRO A 4 8.00 3.23 -19.44
CA PRO A 4 8.21 2.83 -18.05
C PRO A 4 8.66 1.37 -18.01
N SER A 5 9.73 1.09 -17.27
CA SER A 5 10.32 -0.25 -17.17
C SER A 5 9.27 -1.26 -16.69
N SER A 6 9.18 -2.42 -17.35
CA SER A 6 8.36 -3.55 -16.91
C SER A 6 8.71 -4.04 -15.50
N ARG A 7 9.92 -3.72 -15.01
CA ARG A 7 10.35 -4.01 -13.63
C ARG A 7 9.60 -3.19 -12.58
N LEU A 8 9.32 -1.90 -12.85
CA LEU A 8 8.55 -1.04 -11.94
C LEU A 8 7.13 -1.59 -11.74
N PHE A 9 6.48 -2.02 -12.81
CA PHE A 9 5.16 -2.65 -12.73
C PHE A 9 5.19 -4.02 -12.05
N ARG A 10 6.30 -4.76 -12.15
CA ARG A 10 6.49 -6.03 -11.44
C ARG A 10 6.55 -5.80 -9.92
N ASN A 11 7.34 -4.84 -9.47
CA ASN A 11 7.51 -4.60 -8.04
C ASN A 11 6.28 -3.98 -7.37
N ARG A 12 5.54 -3.11 -8.08
CA ARG A 12 4.21 -2.68 -7.62
C ARG A 12 3.24 -3.85 -7.45
N LYS A 13 3.15 -4.74 -8.44
CA LYS A 13 2.26 -5.92 -8.36
C LYS A 13 2.68 -6.89 -7.26
N LEU A 14 3.98 -7.09 -7.05
CA LEU A 14 4.49 -7.91 -5.95
C LEU A 14 4.14 -7.30 -4.59
N PHE A 15 4.26 -5.99 -4.45
CA PHE A 15 3.84 -5.27 -3.24
C PHE A 15 2.35 -5.48 -2.97
N GLU A 16 1.49 -5.25 -3.97
CA GLU A 16 0.03 -5.41 -3.85
C GLU A 16 -0.36 -6.83 -3.40
N LEU A 17 0.23 -7.85 -4.04
CA LEU A 17 0.00 -9.25 -3.66
C LEU A 17 0.53 -9.60 -2.27
N THR A 18 1.64 -8.98 -1.85
CA THR A 18 2.21 -9.18 -0.51
C THR A 18 1.30 -8.59 0.55
N VAL A 19 0.80 -7.37 0.34
CA VAL A 19 -0.15 -6.71 1.24
C VAL A 19 -1.44 -7.51 1.33
N ASP A 20 -2.04 -7.93 0.22
CA ASP A 20 -3.29 -8.71 0.25
C ASP A 20 -3.09 -10.05 1.00
N ARG A 21 -1.99 -10.77 0.71
CA ARG A 21 -1.69 -12.04 1.38
C ARG A 21 -1.52 -11.90 2.90
N LEU A 22 -0.81 -10.87 3.36
CA LEU A 22 -0.46 -10.71 4.77
C LEU A 22 -1.55 -10.00 5.58
N LEU A 23 -2.14 -8.96 4.99
CA LEU A 23 -2.98 -8.00 5.69
C LEU A 23 -4.44 -8.03 5.23
N GLY A 24 -4.70 -8.65 4.08
CA GLY A 24 -6.00 -8.58 3.41
C GLY A 24 -7.15 -9.13 4.23
N GLY A 25 -6.95 -10.17 5.04
CA GLY A 25 -7.99 -10.69 5.93
C GLY A 25 -8.44 -9.66 6.97
N ARG A 26 -7.48 -8.93 7.57
CA ARG A 26 -7.77 -7.87 8.54
C ARG A 26 -8.39 -6.64 7.87
N ILE A 27 -7.85 -6.23 6.72
CA ILE A 27 -8.34 -5.06 5.98
C ILE A 27 -9.78 -5.28 5.49
N ARG A 28 -10.14 -6.49 5.04
CA ARG A 28 -11.53 -6.83 4.68
C ARG A 28 -12.46 -6.75 5.89
N ALA A 29 -12.02 -7.25 7.05
CA ALA A 29 -12.85 -7.35 8.25
C ALA A 29 -13.01 -6.03 9.04
N ASP A 30 -12.08 -5.08 8.91
CA ASP A 30 -12.00 -3.90 9.77
C ASP A 30 -11.76 -2.61 8.97
N GLY A 31 -12.72 -1.67 9.05
CA GLY A 31 -12.63 -0.38 8.39
C GLY A 31 -11.50 0.51 8.93
N ALA A 32 -11.14 0.38 10.22
CA ALA A 32 -10.00 1.10 10.77
C ALA A 32 -8.67 0.60 10.17
N ALA A 33 -8.54 -0.71 9.98
CA ALA A 33 -7.37 -1.30 9.31
C ALA A 33 -7.28 -0.87 7.83
N ALA A 34 -8.41 -0.63 7.18
CA ALA A 34 -8.44 -0.09 5.82
C ALA A 34 -7.96 1.37 5.76
N ILE A 35 -8.33 2.19 6.74
CA ILE A 35 -7.80 3.55 6.90
C ILE A 35 -6.29 3.52 7.17
N ASP A 36 -5.83 2.64 8.07
CA ASP A 36 -4.40 2.45 8.35
C ASP A 36 -3.62 2.11 7.07
N LEU A 37 -4.18 1.24 6.21
CA LEU A 37 -3.55 0.93 4.92
C LEU A 37 -3.49 2.19 4.04
N TRP A 38 -4.56 2.97 3.95
CA TRP A 38 -4.54 4.20 3.16
C TRP A 38 -3.44 5.16 3.65
N CYS A 39 -3.33 5.38 4.96
CA CYS A 39 -2.31 6.20 5.59
C CYS A 39 -0.87 5.72 5.29
N ALA A 40 -0.69 4.40 5.28
CA ALA A 40 0.59 3.73 5.03
C ALA A 40 1.00 3.71 3.54
N LEU A 41 0.10 4.07 2.62
CA LEU A 41 0.38 4.20 1.19
C LEU A 41 0.53 5.65 0.77
N ALA A 42 -0.31 6.54 1.32
CA ALA A 42 -0.27 7.96 1.02
C ALA A 42 0.98 8.61 1.61
N ASN A 43 1.73 9.38 0.81
CA ASN A 43 2.98 10.06 1.22
C ASN A 43 4.08 9.12 1.74
N ILE A 44 4.04 7.84 1.36
CA ILE A 44 5.05 6.83 1.71
C ILE A 44 5.68 6.24 0.44
N GLU A 45 7.00 6.05 0.48
CA GLU A 45 7.75 5.20 -0.44
C GLU A 45 8.08 3.88 0.26
N TRP A 46 7.61 2.78 -0.31
CA TRP A 46 7.98 1.42 0.07
C TRP A 46 9.17 0.96 -0.76
N ILE A 47 10.20 0.46 -0.08
CA ILE A 47 11.46 0.03 -0.68
C ILE A 47 11.50 -1.49 -0.62
N ALA A 48 11.57 -2.12 -1.81
CA ALA A 48 11.66 -3.56 -1.98
C ALA A 48 13.05 -4.09 -1.55
N PRO A 49 13.18 -5.41 -1.29
CA PRO A 49 14.48 -6.01 -0.95
C PRO A 49 15.58 -5.83 -2.00
N ASP A 50 15.20 -5.65 -3.28
CA ASP A 50 16.12 -5.38 -4.40
C ASP A 50 16.44 -3.89 -4.56
N GLY A 51 15.89 -3.02 -3.71
CA GLY A 51 16.09 -1.58 -3.68
C GLY A 51 15.14 -0.77 -4.55
N ASP A 52 14.23 -1.41 -5.30
CA ASP A 52 13.21 -0.69 -6.08
C ASP A 52 12.18 -0.01 -5.17
N ILE A 53 11.61 1.09 -5.65
CA ILE A 53 10.66 1.91 -4.90
C ILE A 53 9.25 1.76 -5.47
N VAL A 54 8.28 1.55 -4.57
CA VAL A 54 6.84 1.55 -4.85
C VAL A 54 6.21 2.70 -4.07
N SER A 55 5.50 3.59 -4.76
CA SER A 55 4.73 4.67 -4.16
C SER A 55 3.39 4.84 -4.85
N TYR A 56 2.45 5.45 -4.13
CA TYR A 56 1.07 5.62 -4.58
C TYR A 56 0.69 7.10 -4.52
N SER A 57 -0.07 7.56 -5.51
CA SER A 57 -0.86 8.77 -5.35
C SER A 57 -1.97 8.51 -4.32
N GLN A 58 -2.52 9.57 -3.71
CA GLN A 58 -3.64 9.43 -2.75
C GLN A 58 -4.84 8.68 -3.35
N ARG A 59 -5.10 8.89 -4.66
CA ARG A 59 -6.11 8.14 -5.41
C ARG A 59 -5.74 6.66 -5.54
N ALA A 60 -4.53 6.36 -5.98
CA ALA A 60 -4.08 4.98 -6.17
C ALA A 60 -4.02 4.21 -4.84
N ALA A 61 -3.75 4.90 -3.72
CA ALA A 61 -3.86 4.34 -2.39
C ALA A 61 -5.32 3.93 -2.07
N GLY A 62 -6.29 4.79 -2.39
CA GLY A 62 -7.70 4.46 -2.28
C GLY A 62 -8.12 3.28 -3.17
N GLU A 63 -7.63 3.23 -4.41
CA GLU A 63 -7.88 2.12 -5.35
C GLU A 63 -7.35 0.78 -4.78
N MET A 64 -6.18 0.79 -4.14
CA MET A 64 -5.61 -0.40 -3.50
C MET A 64 -6.44 -0.87 -2.30
N VAL A 65 -6.94 0.06 -1.47
CA VAL A 65 -7.82 -0.30 -0.34
C VAL A 65 -9.13 -0.90 -0.83
N ALA A 66 -9.79 -0.26 -1.81
CA ALA A 66 -11.02 -0.78 -2.41
C ALA A 66 -10.80 -2.16 -3.04
N TRP A 67 -9.67 -2.36 -3.72
CA TRP A 67 -9.30 -3.66 -4.30
C TRP A 67 -9.16 -4.76 -3.24
N ILE A 68 -8.44 -4.53 -2.15
CA ILE A 68 -8.28 -5.52 -1.08
C ILE A 68 -9.59 -5.80 -0.36
N ARG A 69 -10.40 -4.76 -0.14
CA ARG A 69 -11.70 -4.93 0.53
C ARG A 69 -12.75 -5.60 -0.33
N GLU A 70 -12.56 -5.63 -1.65
CA GLU A 70 -13.56 -6.10 -2.62
C GLU A 70 -14.90 -5.33 -2.46
N GLU A 71 -14.82 -4.08 -2.00
CA GLU A 71 -15.95 -3.24 -1.62
C GLU A 71 -15.67 -1.76 -1.94
N GLY A 72 -16.70 -1.08 -2.45
CA GLY A 72 -16.66 0.35 -2.74
C GLY A 72 -15.78 0.70 -3.93
N ASP A 73 -15.40 1.97 -4.01
CA ASP A 73 -14.43 2.52 -4.96
C ASP A 73 -13.38 3.37 -4.20
N TYR A 74 -12.35 3.84 -4.90
CA TYR A 74 -11.27 4.62 -4.31
C TYR A 74 -11.77 5.85 -3.53
N ILE A 75 -12.92 6.42 -3.93
CA ILE A 75 -13.47 7.64 -3.34
C ILE A 75 -13.92 7.42 -1.89
N ASP A 76 -14.31 6.19 -1.53
CA ASP A 76 -14.72 5.82 -0.18
C ASP A 76 -13.53 5.84 0.80
N TRP A 77 -12.31 5.70 0.26
CA TRP A 77 -11.06 5.61 1.03
C TRP A 77 -10.15 6.83 0.83
N TYR A 78 -10.44 7.66 -0.17
CA TYR A 78 -9.66 8.84 -0.50
C TYR A 78 -9.65 9.84 0.67
N CYS A 79 -8.45 10.17 1.17
CA CYS A 79 -8.28 11.04 2.34
C CYS A 79 -9.02 10.55 3.59
N SER A 80 -9.18 9.23 3.75
CA SER A 80 -9.83 8.62 4.91
C SER A 80 -9.02 8.71 6.22
N GLY A 81 -7.75 9.11 6.14
CA GLY A 81 -6.88 9.34 7.30
C GLY A 81 -5.75 10.34 7.04
N VAL A 82 -4.70 10.28 7.86
CA VAL A 82 -3.50 11.15 7.73
C VAL A 82 -2.41 10.40 6.99
N GLY A 83 -2.13 10.79 5.74
CA GLY A 83 -1.05 10.21 4.95
C GLY A 83 0.33 10.43 5.56
N GLY A 84 1.24 9.50 5.34
CA GLY A 84 2.58 9.52 5.93
C GLY A 84 2.64 8.84 7.29
N GLN A 85 1.65 8.02 7.64
CA GLN A 85 1.61 7.27 8.89
C GLN A 85 1.53 5.78 8.59
N VAL A 86 2.56 5.05 8.96
CA VAL A 86 2.59 3.58 8.85
C VAL A 86 2.26 3.01 10.22
N ALA A 87 1.10 2.33 10.33
CA ALA A 87 0.73 1.64 11.55
C ALA A 87 1.74 0.51 11.85
N SER A 88 2.11 0.32 13.12
CA SER A 88 3.16 -0.62 13.53
C SER A 88 2.90 -2.06 13.08
N TRP A 89 1.63 -2.47 12.96
CA TRP A 89 1.25 -3.79 12.50
C TRP A 89 1.45 -3.99 10.99
N ILE A 90 1.34 -2.92 10.20
CA ILE A 90 1.63 -2.93 8.76
C ILE A 90 3.15 -2.97 8.56
N GLU A 91 3.87 -2.08 9.26
CA GLU A 91 5.33 -2.01 9.23
C GLU A 91 5.95 -3.37 9.58
N THR A 92 5.54 -3.96 10.71
CA THR A 92 6.10 -5.23 11.18
C THR A 92 5.87 -6.34 10.16
N ALA A 93 4.64 -6.48 9.65
CA ALA A 93 4.31 -7.55 8.69
C ALA A 93 5.06 -7.41 7.36
N LEU A 94 5.21 -6.19 6.85
CA LEU A 94 5.93 -5.96 5.60
C LEU A 94 7.46 -6.05 5.77
N ALA A 95 7.99 -5.67 6.95
CA ALA A 95 9.40 -5.85 7.29
C ALA A 95 9.82 -7.32 7.33
N GLU A 96 8.93 -8.24 7.75
CA GLU A 96 9.18 -9.69 7.70
C GLU A 96 9.39 -10.22 6.27
N GLU A 97 8.83 -9.53 5.26
CA GLU A 97 9.03 -9.81 3.83
C GLU A 97 10.17 -8.97 3.21
N GLY A 98 10.91 -8.23 4.04
CA GLY A 98 12.06 -7.42 3.63
C GLY A 98 11.71 -6.06 3.05
N TRP A 99 10.46 -5.60 3.17
CA TRP A 99 10.08 -4.25 2.77
C TRP A 99 10.45 -3.25 3.85
N THR A 100 10.97 -2.10 3.43
CA THR A 100 11.20 -0.93 4.31
C THR A 100 10.49 0.28 3.74
N TRP A 101 10.43 1.39 4.49
CA TRP A 101 9.70 2.56 4.04
C TRP A 101 10.36 3.87 4.46
N ARG A 102 10.01 4.96 3.77
CA ARG A 102 10.33 6.34 4.17
C ARG A 102 9.22 7.31 3.77
N LEU A 103 9.23 8.49 4.40
CA LEU A 103 8.35 9.60 4.00
C LEU A 103 8.82 10.23 2.69
N MET A 104 7.86 10.62 1.86
CA MET A 104 8.07 11.44 0.65
C MET A 104 8.25 12.92 0.95
#